data_AF-A0A0B1SK38-F1
#
_entry.id   AF-A0A0B1SK38-F1
#
_cell.length_a   1.000
_cell.length_b   1.000
_cell.length_c   1.000
_cell.angle_alpha   90.00
_cell.angle_beta   90.00
_cell.angle_gamma   90.00
#
_symmetry.space_group_name_H-M   'P 1'
#
loop_
_entity.id
_entity.type
_entity.pdbx_description
1 polymer ?
#
loop_
_entity_poly.entity_id
_entity_poly.type
_entity_poly.pdbx_seq_one_letter_code
_entity_poly.pdbx_strand_id
1 'polypeptide(L)'
;MERALNRTGRPIMYGCGWPLFFHIHGKEDQINYNDVCAACNTWRIYDDVMDSWDSIAGIIRYVEKYQDVMAAAQKPGGWNDPDMLVIGLPNVTVDQAVVQMTMWSIWSAPLIMSNDLRTLEPEFKEILLNRDVIAIDQDPMGIMGKLVLKTKSIGIYLKPVTPVRNEETSYAFGCCRIR
;
A
#
# COMPACT_ATOMS: atom_id res chain seq x y z
N MET A 1 -21.24 6.45 8.75
CA MET A 1 -20.46 6.18 9.98
C MET A 1 -19.50 7.33 10.27
N GLU A 2 -18.70 7.79 9.29
CA GLU A 2 -17.83 8.98 9.41
C GLU A 2 -18.47 10.15 10.18
N ARG A 3 -19.63 10.67 9.74
CA ARG A 3 -20.33 11.76 10.44
C ARG A 3 -20.65 11.45 11.91
N ALA A 4 -20.91 10.19 12.25
CA ALA A 4 -21.20 9.80 13.63
C ALA A 4 -19.95 9.77 14.49
N LEU A 5 -18.82 9.29 13.95
CA LEU A 5 -17.52 9.34 14.61
C LEU A 5 -17.09 10.79 14.86
N ASN A 6 -17.23 11.67 13.86
CA ASN A 6 -16.89 13.08 13.98
C ASN A 6 -17.72 13.79 15.08
N ARG A 7 -19.02 13.46 15.21
CA ARG A 7 -19.89 14.00 16.27
C ARG A 7 -19.47 13.64 17.70
N THR A 8 -18.60 12.65 17.89
CA THR A 8 -18.07 12.34 19.23
C THR A 8 -17.09 13.40 19.75
N GLY A 9 -16.54 14.24 18.85
CA GLY A 9 -15.49 15.21 19.18
C GLY A 9 -14.10 14.59 19.41
N ARG A 10 -13.98 13.25 19.34
CA ARG A 10 -12.70 12.54 19.48
C ARG A 10 -12.11 12.25 18.09
N PRO A 11 -10.83 12.59 17.84
CA PRO A 11 -10.12 12.11 16.66
C PRO A 11 -9.97 10.59 16.70
N ILE A 12 -10.57 9.89 15.74
CA ILE A 12 -10.54 8.44 15.60
C ILE A 12 -10.21 8.12 14.15
N MET A 13 -9.16 7.34 13.91
CA MET A 13 -8.83 6.86 12.57
C MET A 13 -9.95 5.95 12.06
N TYR A 14 -10.44 6.20 10.85
CA TYR A 14 -11.53 5.43 10.25
C TYR A 14 -11.09 4.69 8.99
N GLY A 15 -10.95 3.36 9.12
CA GLY A 15 -10.70 2.45 8.00
C GLY A 15 -12.00 1.91 7.40
N CYS A 16 -12.08 1.88 6.07
CA CYS A 16 -13.28 1.55 5.32
C CYS A 16 -13.10 0.33 4.40
N GLY A 17 -14.04 -0.61 4.41
CA GLY A 17 -14.11 -1.68 3.40
C GLY A 17 -14.81 -1.27 2.10
N TRP A 18 -15.06 0.03 1.89
CA TRP A 18 -16.00 0.50 0.87
C TRP A 18 -15.59 0.10 -0.56
N PRO A 19 -14.37 0.37 -1.08
CA PRO A 19 -13.98 -0.05 -2.43
C PRO A 19 -13.93 -1.57 -2.62
N LEU A 20 -13.49 -2.33 -1.62
CA LEU A 20 -13.52 -3.80 -1.63
C LEU A 20 -14.90 -4.35 -2.01
N PHE A 21 -16.00 -3.82 -1.44
CA PHE A 21 -17.34 -4.31 -1.78
C PHE A 21 -17.76 -4.00 -3.23
N PHE A 22 -17.18 -2.98 -3.86
CA PHE A 22 -17.39 -2.75 -5.29
C PHE A 22 -16.57 -3.75 -6.13
N HIS A 23 -15.34 -4.04 -5.71
CA HIS A 23 -14.49 -5.04 -6.36
C HIS A 23 -15.14 -6.43 -6.38
N ILE A 24 -15.59 -6.96 -5.24
CA ILE A 24 -16.19 -8.31 -5.18
C ILE A 24 -17.49 -8.44 -5.98
N HIS A 25 -18.08 -7.32 -6.40
CA HIS A 25 -19.27 -7.26 -7.24
C HIS A 25 -18.97 -6.87 -8.70
N GLY A 26 -17.70 -6.75 -9.09
CA GLY A 26 -17.28 -6.39 -10.44
C GLY A 26 -17.73 -4.98 -10.85
N LYS A 27 -17.71 -4.03 -9.92
CA LYS A 27 -18.19 -2.65 -10.09
C LYS A 27 -17.08 -1.62 -9.87
N GLU A 28 -15.84 -1.95 -10.19
CA GLU A 28 -14.68 -1.07 -9.97
C GLU A 28 -14.84 0.29 -10.64
N ASP A 29 -15.43 0.33 -11.84
CA ASP A 29 -15.67 1.58 -12.59
C ASP A 29 -16.71 2.51 -11.93
N GLN A 30 -17.43 2.03 -10.91
CA GLN A 30 -18.42 2.82 -10.16
C GLN A 30 -17.84 3.43 -8.87
N ILE A 31 -16.58 3.15 -8.55
CA ILE A 31 -15.95 3.66 -7.33
C ILE A 31 -15.58 5.13 -7.53
N ASN A 32 -16.21 6.02 -6.77
CA ASN A 32 -15.77 7.41 -6.66
C ASN A 32 -14.74 7.54 -5.53
N TYR A 33 -13.45 7.41 -5.87
CA TYR A 33 -12.38 7.50 -4.88
C TYR A 33 -12.27 8.89 -4.20
N ASN A 34 -12.80 9.96 -4.79
CA ASN A 34 -12.85 11.27 -4.12
C ASN A 34 -13.80 11.24 -2.91
N ASP A 35 -14.96 10.58 -3.06
CA ASP A 35 -15.92 10.42 -1.96
C ASP A 35 -15.37 9.49 -0.87
N VAL A 36 -14.66 8.43 -1.28
CA VAL A 36 -13.98 7.51 -0.36
C VAL A 36 -12.92 8.27 0.45
N CYS A 37 -12.05 9.04 -0.21
CA CYS A 37 -11.01 9.82 0.45
C CYS A 37 -11.58 10.92 1.36
N ALA A 38 -12.72 11.52 1.02
CA ALA A 38 -13.40 12.49 1.87
C ALA A 38 -13.99 11.86 3.14
N ALA A 39 -14.34 10.56 3.11
CA ALA A 39 -15.03 9.88 4.20
C ALA A 39 -14.11 9.02 5.08
N CYS A 40 -12.97 8.56 4.57
CA CYS A 40 -12.17 7.49 5.17
C CYS A 40 -10.69 7.88 5.26
N ASN A 41 -10.02 7.48 6.35
CA ASN A 41 -8.57 7.66 6.48
C ASN A 41 -7.78 6.60 5.74
N THR A 42 -8.34 5.40 5.62
CA THR A 42 -7.77 4.31 4.84
C THR A 42 -8.92 3.48 4.25
N TRP A 43 -8.71 2.86 3.09
CA TRP A 43 -9.76 2.04 2.47
C TRP A 43 -9.22 0.79 1.78
N ARG A 44 -9.82 -0.36 2.08
CA ARG A 44 -9.49 -1.65 1.45
C ARG A 44 -9.85 -1.61 -0.03
N ILE A 45 -8.84 -1.82 -0.87
CA ILE A 45 -8.97 -1.72 -2.34
C ILE A 45 -9.24 -3.06 -3.03
N TYR A 46 -8.86 -4.17 -2.41
CA TYR A 46 -8.86 -5.50 -3.02
C TYR A 46 -9.08 -6.61 -1.99
N ASP A 47 -9.14 -7.85 -2.45
CA ASP A 47 -9.30 -9.08 -1.67
C ASP A 47 -8.39 -9.16 -0.44
N ASP A 48 -8.78 -9.97 0.54
CA ASP A 48 -7.99 -10.23 1.75
C ASP A 48 -6.65 -10.88 1.41
N VAL A 49 -5.58 -10.37 2.01
CA VAL A 49 -4.24 -10.93 1.86
C VAL A 49 -4.17 -12.28 2.58
N MET A 50 -3.62 -13.26 1.88
CA MET A 50 -3.36 -14.60 2.40
C MET A 50 -1.85 -14.80 2.55
N ASP A 51 -1.47 -15.76 3.40
CA ASP A 51 -0.09 -16.25 3.51
C ASP A 51 0.28 -17.06 2.26
N SER A 52 0.39 -16.38 1.12
CA SER A 52 0.81 -16.97 -0.16
C SER A 52 1.30 -15.90 -1.13
N TRP A 53 2.27 -16.30 -1.97
CA TRP A 53 2.76 -15.44 -3.04
C TRP A 53 1.69 -15.06 -4.05
N ASP A 54 0.78 -15.98 -4.39
CA ASP A 54 -0.28 -15.71 -5.36
C ASP A 54 -1.20 -14.58 -4.90
N SER A 55 -1.47 -14.49 -3.59
CA SER A 55 -2.24 -13.39 -2.99
C SER A 55 -1.49 -12.07 -3.06
N ILE A 56 -0.23 -12.03 -2.60
CA ILE A 56 0.62 -10.82 -2.66
C ILE A 56 0.75 -10.33 -4.11
N ALA A 57 1.09 -11.22 -5.03
CA ALA A 57 1.23 -10.89 -6.45
C ALA A 57 -0.12 -10.51 -7.10
N GLY A 58 -1.23 -11.06 -6.63
CA GLY A 58 -2.60 -10.69 -7.03
C GLY A 58 -2.92 -9.24 -6.69
N ILE A 59 -2.65 -8.84 -5.45
CA ILE A 59 -2.78 -7.45 -4.98
C ILE A 59 -1.91 -6.52 -5.84
N ILE A 60 -0.65 -6.89 -6.09
CA ILE A 60 0.24 -6.05 -6.92
C ILE A 60 -0.30 -5.87 -8.33
N ARG A 61 -0.77 -6.94 -8.97
CA ARG A 61 -1.39 -6.86 -10.31
C ARG A 61 -2.65 -5.98 -10.31
N TYR A 62 -3.44 -6.03 -9.24
CA TYR A 62 -4.63 -5.18 -9.10
C TYR A 62 -4.25 -3.70 -8.98
N VAL A 63 -3.30 -3.37 -8.11
CA VAL A 63 -2.81 -1.99 -7.95
C VAL A 63 -2.21 -1.48 -9.26
N GLU A 64 -1.38 -2.27 -9.94
CA GLU A 64 -0.83 -1.90 -11.25
C GLU A 64 -1.91 -1.56 -12.28
N LYS A 65 -3.04 -2.28 -12.27
CA LYS A 65 -4.15 -2.06 -13.21
C LYS A 65 -4.91 -0.76 -12.91
N TYR A 66 -5.09 -0.40 -11.64
CA TYR A 66 -5.92 0.72 -11.21
C TYR A 66 -5.13 1.89 -10.60
N GLN A 67 -3.80 1.88 -10.70
CA GLN A 67 -2.90 2.86 -10.06
C GLN A 67 -3.23 4.31 -10.39
N ASP A 68 -3.75 4.61 -11.58
CA ASP A 68 -4.00 5.99 -11.97
C ASP A 68 -5.18 6.60 -11.20
N VAL A 69 -6.27 5.86 -11.02
CA VAL A 69 -7.43 6.33 -10.24
C VAL A 69 -7.13 6.34 -8.74
N MET A 70 -6.37 5.35 -8.26
CA MET A 70 -5.97 5.24 -6.86
C MET A 70 -5.01 6.37 -6.45
N ALA A 71 -3.98 6.62 -7.25
CA ALA A 71 -2.99 7.66 -6.98
C ALA A 71 -3.57 9.08 -7.11
N ALA A 72 -4.57 9.28 -7.97
CA ALA A 72 -5.24 10.58 -8.12
C ALA A 72 -6.04 10.98 -6.86
N ALA A 73 -6.55 10.01 -6.11
CA ALA A 73 -7.36 10.26 -4.92
C ALA A 73 -6.55 10.22 -3.61
N GLN A 74 -5.48 9.43 -3.56
CA GLN A 74 -4.64 9.31 -2.37
C GLN A 74 -3.92 10.62 -2.05
N LYS A 75 -3.93 11.01 -0.77
CA LYS A 75 -3.27 12.21 -0.25
C LYS A 75 -3.11 12.09 1.27
N PRO A 76 -2.27 12.92 1.92
CA PRO A 76 -2.12 12.90 3.38
C PRO A 76 -3.48 12.91 4.11
N GLY A 77 -3.70 11.87 4.91
CA GLY A 77 -4.95 11.65 5.65
C GLY A 77 -5.95 10.69 4.99
N GLY A 78 -5.68 10.18 3.78
CA GLY A 78 -6.48 9.20 3.07
C GLY A 78 -5.64 8.26 2.19
N TRP A 79 -5.57 6.97 2.56
CA TRP A 79 -4.62 6.01 1.99
C TRP A 79 -5.30 4.79 1.35
N ASN A 80 -4.78 4.32 0.21
CA ASN A 80 -5.18 3.02 -0.33
C ASN A 80 -4.64 1.90 0.58
N ASP A 81 -5.48 0.94 0.92
CA ASP A 81 -5.15 -0.18 1.81
C ASP A 81 -5.11 -1.50 1.02
N PRO A 82 -3.92 -1.93 0.57
CA PRO A 82 -3.70 -3.24 -0.04
C PRO A 82 -3.72 -4.41 0.96
N ASP A 83 -4.19 -4.18 2.19
CA ASP A 83 -4.25 -5.12 3.31
C ASP A 83 -2.90 -5.32 4.03
N MET A 84 -2.90 -6.18 5.05
CA MET A 84 -1.79 -6.34 6.01
C MET A 84 -0.46 -6.83 5.40
N LEU A 85 0.64 -6.56 6.10
CA LEU A 85 1.94 -7.21 5.89
C LEU A 85 1.90 -8.63 6.47
N VAL A 86 2.12 -9.63 5.61
CA VAL A 86 2.19 -11.06 5.96
C VAL A 86 3.63 -11.56 6.09
N ILE A 87 4.55 -10.62 6.28
CA ILE A 87 5.99 -10.86 6.44
C ILE A 87 6.25 -11.67 7.71
N GLY A 88 6.96 -12.79 7.57
CA GLY A 88 7.26 -13.72 8.65
C GLY A 88 6.19 -14.79 8.90
N LEU A 89 5.17 -14.90 8.04
CA LEU A 89 4.28 -16.04 8.02
C LEU A 89 4.90 -17.25 7.29
N PRO A 90 4.48 -18.50 7.59
CA PRO A 90 5.17 -19.72 7.15
C PRO A 90 5.32 -19.91 5.64
N ASN A 91 4.42 -19.36 4.82
CA ASN A 91 4.42 -19.57 3.37
C ASN A 91 4.93 -18.36 2.57
N VAL A 92 5.53 -17.37 3.25
CA VAL A 92 6.16 -16.20 2.63
C VAL A 92 7.68 -16.34 2.74
N THR A 93 8.37 -16.42 1.60
CA THR A 93 9.84 -16.45 1.57
C THR A 93 10.42 -15.06 1.88
N VAL A 94 11.71 -15.01 2.23
CA VAL A 94 12.44 -13.74 2.46
C VAL A 94 12.36 -12.82 1.23
N ASP A 95 12.57 -13.36 0.03
CA ASP A 95 12.47 -12.56 -1.20
C ASP A 95 11.05 -12.00 -1.42
N GLN A 96 10.02 -12.79 -1.13
CA GLN A 96 8.63 -12.35 -1.25
C GLN A 96 8.28 -11.29 -0.18
N ALA A 97 8.82 -11.42 1.02
CA ALA A 97 8.71 -10.42 2.08
C ALA A 97 9.37 -9.09 1.69
N VAL A 98 10.57 -9.14 1.09
CA VAL A 98 11.25 -7.95 0.54
C VAL A 98 10.38 -7.30 -0.52
N VAL A 99 9.77 -8.08 -1.42
CA VAL A 99 8.85 -7.54 -2.43
C VAL A 99 7.63 -6.89 -1.76
N GLN A 100 6.98 -7.55 -0.81
CA GLN A 100 5.79 -6.98 -0.15
C GLN A 100 6.13 -5.64 0.54
N MET A 101 7.20 -5.61 1.34
CA MET A 101 7.63 -4.38 2.02
C MET A 101 7.95 -3.26 1.04
N THR A 102 8.65 -3.58 -0.05
CA THR A 102 9.01 -2.61 -1.10
C THR A 102 7.76 -2.03 -1.76
N MET A 103 6.83 -2.89 -2.17
CA MET A 103 5.63 -2.47 -2.90
C MET A 103 4.70 -1.63 -2.02
N TRP A 104 4.45 -2.05 -0.78
CA TRP A 104 3.60 -1.29 0.15
C TRP A 104 4.19 0.10 0.42
N SER A 105 5.51 0.18 0.63
CA SER A 105 6.20 1.45 0.91
C SER A 105 6.20 2.41 -0.29
N ILE A 106 6.37 1.86 -1.51
CA ILE A 106 6.26 2.64 -2.75
C ILE A 106 4.86 3.24 -2.91
N TRP A 107 3.82 2.53 -2.49
CA TRP A 107 2.44 3.03 -2.57
C TRP A 107 2.04 3.95 -1.42
N SER A 108 2.87 4.14 -0.40
CA SER A 108 2.48 4.79 0.87
C SER A 108 1.27 4.09 1.51
N ALA A 109 1.30 2.75 1.49
CA ALA A 109 0.24 1.93 2.07
C ALA A 109 0.39 1.85 3.60
N PRO A 110 -0.69 1.62 4.35
CA PRO A 110 -0.57 1.31 5.77
C PRO A 110 0.35 0.09 6.02
N LEU A 111 1.41 0.27 6.81
CA LEU A 111 2.32 -0.81 7.22
C LEU A 111 1.79 -1.53 8.48
N ILE A 112 0.67 -2.25 8.34
CA ILE A 112 0.03 -2.98 9.44
C ILE A 112 0.50 -4.44 9.44
N MET A 113 1.27 -4.84 10.45
CA MET A 113 1.82 -6.21 10.56
C MET A 113 0.78 -7.21 11.06
N SER A 114 0.78 -8.41 10.47
CA SER A 114 0.00 -9.57 10.92
C SER A 114 0.90 -10.79 11.07
N ASN A 115 1.69 -10.82 12.15
CA ASN A 115 2.65 -11.88 12.47
C ASN A 115 2.82 -12.05 13.99
N ASP A 116 3.46 -13.15 14.41
CA ASP A 116 3.78 -13.38 15.82
C ASP A 116 5.14 -12.76 16.18
N LEU A 117 5.11 -11.56 16.78
CA LEU A 117 6.32 -10.83 17.18
C LEU A 117 7.21 -11.55 18.20
N ARG A 118 6.69 -12.59 18.89
CA ARG A 118 7.45 -13.35 19.89
C ARG A 118 8.42 -14.33 19.25
N THR A 119 8.13 -14.75 18.03
CA THR A 119 8.85 -15.81 17.29
C THR A 119 9.26 -15.37 15.89
N LEU A 120 9.28 -14.06 15.63
CA LEU A 120 9.66 -13.52 14.32
C LEU A 120 11.15 -13.72 14.06
N GLU A 121 11.48 -14.42 12.97
CA GLU A 121 12.88 -14.67 12.62
C GLU A 121 13.65 -13.38 12.29
N PRO A 122 14.98 -13.34 12.56
CA PRO A 122 15.79 -12.14 12.42
C PRO A 122 15.73 -11.49 11.03
N GLU A 123 15.71 -12.28 9.96
CA GLU A 123 15.66 -11.80 8.58
C GLU A 123 14.36 -11.02 8.27
N PHE A 124 13.21 -11.50 8.75
CA PHE A 124 11.93 -10.81 8.56
C PHE A 124 11.84 -9.56 9.43
N LYS A 125 12.42 -9.61 10.63
CA LYS A 125 12.55 -8.45 11.51
C LYS A 125 13.41 -7.35 10.87
N GLU A 126 14.50 -7.71 10.19
CA GLU A 126 15.34 -6.76 9.48
C GLU A 126 14.57 -6.05 8.35
N ILE A 127 13.75 -6.79 7.59
CA ILE A 127 12.89 -6.22 6.55
C ILE A 127 11.88 -5.24 7.15
N LEU A 128 11.16 -5.64 8.19
CA LEU A 128 10.10 -4.85 8.83
C LEU A 128 10.62 -3.61 9.56
N LEU A 129 11.88 -3.61 10.01
CA LEU A 129 12.51 -2.50 10.72
C LEU A 129 13.46 -1.66 9.86
N ASN A 130 13.51 -1.92 8.55
CA ASN A 130 14.37 -1.17 7.65
C ASN A 130 13.96 0.31 7.60
N ARG A 131 14.77 1.16 8.23
CA ARG A 131 14.48 2.59 8.39
C ARG A 131 14.43 3.35 7.07
N ASP A 132 15.24 2.95 6.09
CA ASP A 132 15.29 3.62 4.80
C ASP A 132 14.01 3.33 4.00
N VAL A 133 13.53 2.09 4.06
CA VAL A 133 12.26 1.69 3.40
C VAL A 133 11.05 2.31 4.11
N ILE A 134 11.05 2.36 5.44
CA ILE A 134 10.02 3.07 6.22
C ILE A 134 10.04 4.57 5.91
N ALA A 135 11.21 5.19 5.74
CA ALA A 135 11.29 6.60 5.39
C ALA A 135 10.72 6.89 4.00
N ILE A 136 10.86 5.95 3.05
CA ILE A 136 10.18 6.04 1.75
C ILE A 136 8.67 5.99 1.97
N ASP A 137 8.15 5.02 2.72
CA ASP A 137 6.71 4.90 3.02
C ASP A 137 6.14 6.18 3.66
N GLN A 138 6.80 6.66 4.71
CA GLN A 138 6.41 7.79 5.55
C GLN A 138 6.81 9.16 4.99
N ASP A 139 7.18 9.25 3.72
CA ASP A 139 7.53 10.52 3.09
C ASP A 139 6.35 11.53 3.22
N PRO A 140 6.61 12.76 3.69
CA PRO A 140 5.56 13.71 4.04
C PRO A 140 4.76 14.22 2.84
N MET A 141 5.23 14.02 1.61
CA MET A 141 4.44 14.35 0.41
C MET A 141 3.21 13.43 0.29
N GLY A 142 3.27 12.21 0.85
CA GLY A 142 2.16 11.27 0.84
C GLY A 142 1.72 10.83 -0.56
N ILE A 143 2.59 10.95 -1.55
CA ILE A 143 2.29 10.62 -2.95
C ILE A 143 2.45 9.12 -3.17
N MET A 144 1.42 8.49 -3.73
CA MET A 144 1.48 7.09 -4.17
C MET A 144 2.45 6.94 -5.35
N GLY A 145 3.42 6.04 -5.24
CA GLY A 145 4.27 5.64 -6.35
C GLY A 145 3.53 4.80 -7.40
N LYS A 146 4.09 4.71 -8.60
CA LYS A 146 3.48 4.06 -9.76
C LYS A 146 4.46 3.14 -10.47
N LEU A 147 3.94 2.10 -11.11
CA LEU A 147 4.64 1.34 -12.14
C LEU A 147 4.84 2.24 -13.37
N VAL A 148 6.09 2.48 -13.75
CA VAL A 148 6.46 3.34 -14.89
C VAL A 148 7.04 2.56 -16.07
N LEU A 149 7.60 1.38 -15.82
CA LEU A 149 8.08 0.49 -16.88
C LEU A 149 7.84 -0.96 -16.49
N LYS A 150 7.32 -1.76 -17.41
CA LYS A 150 7.12 -3.19 -17.23
C LYS A 150 7.71 -3.97 -18.40
N THR A 151 8.60 -4.91 -18.08
CA THR A 151 9.11 -5.91 -19.01
C THR A 151 8.44 -7.26 -18.74
N LYS A 152 8.84 -8.32 -19.46
CA LYS A 152 8.33 -9.69 -19.23
C LYS A 152 8.66 -10.27 -17.84
N SER A 153 9.55 -9.65 -17.07
CA SER A 153 9.99 -10.19 -15.78
C SER A 153 10.31 -9.14 -14.72
N ILE A 154 10.37 -7.86 -15.07
CA ILE A 154 10.79 -6.78 -14.17
C ILE A 154 9.80 -5.63 -14.30
N GLY A 155 9.28 -5.19 -13.16
CA GLY A 155 8.57 -3.92 -13.00
C GLY A 155 9.48 -2.88 -12.35
N ILE A 156 9.46 -1.67 -12.90
CA ILE A 156 10.10 -0.49 -12.32
C ILE A 156 9.00 0.43 -11.78
N TYR A 157 9.12 0.77 -10.51
CA TYR A 157 8.21 1.66 -9.81
C TYR A 157 8.94 2.90 -9.34
N LEU A 158 8.30 4.05 -9.46
CA LEU A 158 8.82 5.33 -8.97
C LEU A 158 7.83 5.98 -8.02
N LYS A 159 8.34 6.45 -6.89
CA LYS A 159 7.61 7.27 -5.91
C LYS A 159 8.30 8.63 -5.80
N PRO A 160 7.60 9.75 -6.06
CA PRO A 160 8.12 11.08 -5.74
C PRO A 160 8.28 11.22 -4.21
N VAL A 161 9.43 11.70 -3.77
CA VAL A 161 9.79 11.85 -2.35
C VAL A 161 10.56 13.15 -2.11
N THR A 162 10.65 13.54 -0.84
CA THR A 162 11.51 14.62 -0.37
C THR A 162 12.99 14.21 -0.39
N PRO A 163 13.92 15.18 -0.49
CA PRO A 163 13.70 16.63 -0.65
C PRO A 163 13.34 17.02 -2.09
N VAL A 164 12.54 18.09 -2.22
CA VAL A 164 12.38 18.83 -3.47
C VAL A 164 13.41 19.96 -3.50
N ARG A 165 14.23 20.05 -4.54
CA ARG A 165 15.29 21.06 -4.67
C ARG A 165 15.12 21.81 -5.99
N ASN A 166 15.02 23.13 -5.96
CA ASN A 166 14.87 23.96 -7.16
C ASN A 166 13.74 23.49 -8.09
N GLU A 167 12.59 23.12 -7.51
CA GLU A 167 11.42 22.55 -8.23
C GLU A 167 11.64 21.13 -8.80
N GLU A 168 12.83 20.54 -8.67
CA GLU A 168 13.10 19.15 -9.00
C GLU A 168 12.76 18.23 -7.82
N THR A 169 11.92 17.24 -8.08
CA THR A 169 11.48 16.26 -7.08
C THR A 169 12.46 15.08 -7.03
N SER A 170 12.80 14.60 -5.83
CA SER A 170 13.57 13.36 -5.67
C SER A 170 12.66 12.14 -5.88
N TYR A 171 13.24 11.00 -6.24
CA TYR A 171 12.47 9.77 -6.47
C TYR A 171 13.07 8.58 -5.73
N ALA A 172 12.20 7.81 -5.08
CA ALA A 172 12.50 6.45 -4.67
C ALA A 172 12.18 5.50 -5.83
N PHE A 173 13.04 4.49 -6.02
CA PHE A 173 12.93 3.52 -7.10
C PHE A 173 12.78 2.11 -6.53
N GLY A 174 11.79 1.37 -7.01
CA GLY A 174 11.61 -0.06 -6.76
C GLY A 174 11.81 -0.87 -8.04
N CYS A 175 12.60 -1.94 -7.98
CA CYS A 175 12.78 -2.90 -9.06
C CYS A 175 12.39 -4.28 -8.56
N CYS A 176 11.26 -4.80 -9.05
CA CYS A 176 10.73 -6.08 -8.57
C CYS A 176 10.50 -7.04 -9.73
N ARG A 177 10.78 -8.32 -9.49
CA ARG A 177 10.39 -9.41 -10.36
C ARG A 177 9.15 -10.08 -9.80
N ILE A 178 8.02 -9.89 -10.48
CA ILE A 178 6.74 -10.46 -10.10
C ILE A 178 6.44 -11.60 -11.09
N ARG A 179 6.80 -12.83 -10.68
CA ARG A 179 6.51 -14.07 -11.42
C ARG A 179 5.97 -15.11 -10.48
#